data_AF-H5XYL2-F1
#
_entry.id   AF-H5XYL2-F1
#
_cell.length_a   1.000
_cell.length_b   1.000
_cell.length_c   1.000
_cell.angle_alpha   90.00
_cell.angle_beta   90.00
_cell.angle_gamma   90.00
#
_symmetry.space_group_name_H-M   'P 1'
#
loop_
_entity.id
_entity.type
_entity.pdbx_description
1 polymer ?
#
loop_
_entity_poly.entity_id
_entity_poly.type
_entity_poly.pdbx_seq_one_letter_code
_entity_poly.pdbx_strand_id
1 'polypeptide(L)'
;MPWIEIALSPRSEWNEDGLEDWALALGAFLTEKGTGLNPQIQMLPGYNVVQLGESGVGDITLSSAERLVILDGLSLKGTMECDFARFVVRFALQMGAVGVCVSNAASSEKSFWRKLGGVVQPDPVSLEEPICREKVGVKQLAKFSLLVTYKDEPVLCLEPIACNAHAPGLISLAQRRLEKMLGGSPIGFASRVAVRCPWNITRLQWADLLSFSRLQAFDLLENIVNNCQRM
;
A
#
# COMPACT_ATOMS: atom_id res chain seq x y z
N MET A 1 -14.48 -5.34 5.22
CA MET A 1 -15.22 -5.13 3.97
C MET A 1 -14.51 -5.94 2.90
N PRO A 2 -15.23 -6.75 2.11
CA PRO A 2 -14.61 -7.74 1.26
C PRO A 2 -14.06 -7.04 0.04
N TRP A 3 -12.74 -6.97 -0.06
CA TRP A 3 -12.04 -6.54 -1.26
C TRP A 3 -11.94 -7.69 -2.26
N ILE A 4 -11.99 -7.35 -3.54
CA ILE A 4 -11.77 -8.29 -4.64
C ILE A 4 -10.35 -8.08 -5.14
N GLU A 5 -9.58 -9.16 -5.25
CA GLU A 5 -8.19 -9.11 -5.70
C GLU A 5 -8.01 -9.83 -7.03
N ILE A 6 -7.45 -9.15 -8.01
CA ILE A 6 -6.89 -9.75 -9.22
C ILE A 6 -5.39 -9.89 -8.97
N ALA A 7 -4.94 -11.12 -8.73
CA ALA A 7 -3.51 -11.41 -8.58
C ALA A 7 -2.79 -11.22 -9.92
N LEU A 8 -1.64 -10.57 -9.88
CA LEU A 8 -0.81 -10.28 -11.05
C LEU A 8 0.56 -10.96 -10.92
N SER A 9 1.16 -11.26 -12.06
CA SER A 9 2.52 -11.82 -12.15
C SER A 9 3.39 -10.89 -12.99
N PRO A 10 3.83 -9.75 -12.43
CA PRO A 10 4.63 -8.79 -13.17
C PRO A 10 6.00 -9.38 -13.53
N ARG A 11 6.50 -9.01 -14.71
CA ARG A 11 7.87 -9.37 -15.16
C ARG A 11 8.91 -8.30 -14.84
N SER A 12 8.45 -7.10 -14.47
CA SER A 12 9.27 -5.95 -14.10
C SER A 12 9.27 -5.72 -12.59
N GLU A 13 10.29 -5.02 -12.11
CA GLU A 13 10.30 -4.45 -10.77
C GLU A 13 9.29 -3.31 -10.63
N TRP A 14 9.01 -2.95 -9.39
CA TRP A 14 8.08 -1.87 -9.05
C TRP A 14 8.63 -0.51 -9.51
N ASN A 15 7.96 0.10 -10.49
CA ASN A 15 8.35 1.38 -11.10
C ASN A 15 7.36 2.49 -10.73
N GLU A 16 7.72 3.27 -9.72
CA GLU A 16 6.93 4.46 -9.30
C GLU A 16 7.21 5.68 -10.16
N ASP A 17 8.37 5.75 -10.81
CA ASP A 17 8.79 6.92 -11.57
C ASP A 17 7.92 7.14 -12.82
N GLY A 18 7.28 6.07 -13.32
CA GLY A 18 6.31 6.13 -14.43
C GLY A 18 4.91 6.60 -14.03
N LEU A 19 4.69 7.01 -12.78
CA LEU A 19 3.36 7.38 -12.28
C LEU A 19 2.80 8.64 -12.98
N GLU A 20 3.63 9.65 -13.19
CA GLU A 20 3.20 10.91 -13.83
C GLU A 20 2.74 10.66 -15.27
N ASP A 21 3.53 9.93 -16.05
CA ASP A 21 3.21 9.52 -17.42
C ASP A 21 1.89 8.75 -17.47
N TRP A 22 1.63 7.92 -16.47
CA TRP A 22 0.38 7.18 -16.39
C TRP A 22 -0.81 8.05 -16.03
N ALA A 23 -0.70 8.95 -15.06
CA ALA A 23 -1.80 9.84 -14.72
C ALA A 23 -2.20 10.69 -15.95
N LEU A 24 -1.22 11.10 -16.75
CA LEU A 24 -1.45 11.75 -18.04
C LEU A 24 -2.16 10.82 -19.04
N ALA A 25 -1.67 9.58 -19.21
CA ALA A 25 -2.30 8.60 -20.11
C ALA A 25 -3.73 8.25 -19.69
N LEU A 26 -3.99 8.18 -18.39
CA LEU A 26 -5.32 7.97 -17.82
C LEU A 26 -6.23 9.16 -18.09
N GLY A 27 -5.73 10.38 -17.91
CA GLY A 27 -6.47 11.61 -18.23
C GLY A 27 -6.84 11.69 -19.71
N ALA A 28 -5.90 11.33 -20.60
CA ALA A 28 -6.17 11.23 -22.04
C ALA A 28 -7.25 10.18 -22.35
N PHE A 29 -7.13 8.97 -21.79
CA PHE A 29 -8.14 7.91 -21.93
C PHE A 29 -9.53 8.37 -21.48
N LEU A 30 -9.63 9.02 -20.32
CA LEU A 30 -10.89 9.54 -19.77
C LEU A 30 -11.47 10.66 -20.63
N THR A 31 -10.62 11.51 -21.20
CA THR A 31 -11.02 12.59 -22.12
C THR A 31 -11.54 12.03 -23.44
N GLU A 32 -10.84 11.07 -24.05
CA GLU A 32 -11.29 10.38 -25.29
C GLU A 32 -12.63 9.68 -25.11
N LYS A 33 -12.87 9.13 -23.93
CA LYS A 33 -14.15 8.48 -23.59
C LYS A 33 -15.26 9.49 -23.25
N GLY A 34 -14.99 10.78 -23.30
CA GLY A 34 -15.98 11.86 -23.18
C GLY A 34 -16.31 12.30 -21.75
N THR A 35 -15.48 11.93 -20.76
CA THR A 35 -15.70 12.34 -19.36
C THR A 35 -15.10 13.70 -19.03
N GLY A 36 -14.03 14.10 -19.73
CA GLY A 36 -13.32 15.37 -19.48
C GLY A 36 -12.66 15.47 -18.10
N LEU A 37 -12.53 14.36 -17.37
CA LEU A 37 -11.90 14.32 -16.05
C LEU A 37 -10.39 14.48 -16.19
N ASN A 38 -9.81 15.34 -15.36
CA ASN A 38 -8.37 15.51 -15.27
C ASN A 38 -7.86 14.89 -13.97
N PRO A 39 -7.12 13.76 -14.02
CA PRO A 39 -6.61 13.12 -12.82
C PRO A 39 -5.61 14.00 -12.07
N GLN A 40 -5.67 14.00 -10.74
CA GLN A 40 -4.68 14.66 -9.89
C GLN A 40 -3.94 13.64 -9.04
N ILE A 41 -2.61 13.78 -8.93
CA ILE A 41 -1.78 12.93 -8.09
C ILE A 41 -1.58 13.60 -6.74
N GLN A 42 -1.93 12.91 -5.66
CA GLN A 42 -1.56 13.23 -4.30
C GLN A 42 -0.53 12.21 -3.80
N MET A 43 0.68 12.67 -3.51
CA MET A 43 1.75 11.83 -2.96
C MET A 43 1.70 11.79 -1.44
N LEU A 44 1.72 10.59 -0.86
CA LEU A 44 1.71 10.35 0.58
C LEU A 44 2.78 9.30 0.94
N PRO A 45 3.25 9.24 2.20
CA PRO A 45 4.26 8.26 2.59
C PRO A 45 3.79 6.81 2.36
N GLY A 46 4.42 6.13 1.39
CA GLY A 46 4.14 4.74 1.04
C GLY A 46 2.96 4.52 0.10
N TYR A 47 2.28 5.58 -0.33
CA TYR A 47 1.23 5.47 -1.33
C TYR A 47 1.01 6.75 -2.12
N ASN A 48 0.61 6.60 -3.38
CA ASN A 48 0.20 7.72 -4.22
C ASN A 48 -1.29 7.54 -4.56
N VAL A 49 -2.08 8.60 -4.42
CA VAL A 49 -3.51 8.59 -4.75
C VAL A 49 -3.70 9.36 -6.05
N VAL A 50 -4.30 8.71 -7.03
CA VAL A 50 -4.73 9.36 -8.28
C VAL A 50 -6.23 9.56 -8.23
N GLN A 51 -6.63 10.80 -8.01
CA GLN A 51 -8.02 11.23 -7.90
C GLN A 51 -8.61 11.42 -9.29
N LEU A 52 -9.73 10.77 -9.59
CA LEU A 52 -10.37 10.84 -10.90
C LEU A 52 -11.37 12.01 -10.97
N GLY A 53 -10.83 13.24 -11.06
CA GLY A 53 -11.54 14.50 -11.26
C GLY A 53 -12.18 15.15 -10.02
N GLU A 54 -12.74 16.36 -10.17
CA GLU A 54 -13.20 17.24 -9.08
C GLU A 54 -14.40 16.72 -8.25
N SER A 55 -14.97 15.55 -8.58
CA SER A 55 -16.17 15.02 -7.94
C SER A 55 -16.11 13.54 -7.53
N GLY A 56 -14.92 12.94 -7.39
CA GLY A 56 -14.77 11.63 -6.76
C GLY A 56 -15.49 10.49 -7.49
N VAL A 57 -15.30 10.38 -8.81
CA VAL A 57 -15.79 9.23 -9.61
C VAL A 57 -15.15 7.91 -9.15
N GLY A 58 -14.03 8.01 -8.42
CA GLY A 58 -13.29 6.98 -7.74
C GLY A 58 -11.86 7.43 -7.52
N ASP A 59 -11.15 6.77 -6.60
CA ASP A 59 -9.73 7.00 -6.37
C ASP A 59 -8.94 5.75 -6.75
N ILE A 60 -7.75 5.97 -7.30
CA ILE A 60 -6.78 4.89 -7.53
C ILE A 60 -5.62 5.09 -6.57
N THR A 61 -5.56 4.25 -5.54
CA THR A 61 -4.50 4.26 -4.54
C THR A 61 -3.41 3.27 -4.92
N LEU A 62 -2.19 3.73 -5.10
CA LEU A 62 -1.02 2.91 -5.37
C LEU A 62 -0.29 2.66 -4.05
N SER A 63 -0.39 1.45 -3.50
CA SER A 63 0.39 1.05 -2.32
C SER A 63 1.77 0.60 -2.77
N SER A 64 2.75 1.50 -2.71
CA SER A 64 4.12 1.23 -3.15
C SER A 64 4.76 0.08 -2.37
N ALA A 65 4.53 0.03 -1.05
CA ALA A 65 5.08 -1.03 -0.21
C ALA A 65 4.58 -2.41 -0.61
N GLU A 66 3.27 -2.53 -0.80
CA GLU A 66 2.64 -3.81 -1.10
C GLU A 66 2.66 -4.12 -2.60
N ARG A 67 3.10 -3.16 -3.43
CA ARG A 67 3.06 -3.20 -4.89
C ARG A 67 1.64 -3.49 -5.38
N LEU A 68 0.65 -2.83 -4.79
CA LEU A 68 -0.76 -3.01 -5.11
C LEU A 68 -1.35 -1.76 -5.74
N VAL A 69 -2.27 -1.95 -6.69
CA VAL A 69 -3.15 -0.90 -7.19
C VAL A 69 -4.52 -1.12 -6.57
N ILE A 70 -5.02 -0.17 -5.79
CA ILE A 70 -6.29 -0.25 -5.08
C ILE A 70 -7.26 0.71 -5.76
N LEU A 71 -8.41 0.20 -6.16
CA LEU A 71 -9.52 0.96 -6.72
C LEU A 71 -10.56 1.19 -5.63
N ASP A 72 -10.77 2.45 -5.28
CA ASP A 72 -11.72 2.88 -4.26
C ASP A 72 -12.90 3.60 -4.94
N GLY A 73 -14.10 3.01 -4.85
CA GLY A 73 -15.35 3.69 -5.22
C GLY A 73 -15.50 4.08 -6.69
N LEU A 74 -15.30 3.14 -7.62
CA LEU A 74 -15.44 3.39 -9.05
C LEU A 74 -16.92 3.42 -9.51
N SER A 75 -17.41 4.57 -9.95
CA SER A 75 -18.75 4.72 -10.55
C SER A 75 -18.69 5.09 -12.03
N LEU A 76 -18.25 4.15 -12.88
CA LEU A 76 -18.29 4.30 -14.33
C LEU A 76 -19.49 3.55 -14.93
N LYS A 77 -20.21 4.16 -15.88
CA LYS A 77 -21.41 3.55 -16.48
C LYS A 77 -21.09 2.84 -17.81
N GLY A 78 -21.67 1.66 -18.00
CA GLY A 78 -21.72 0.97 -19.30
C GLY A 78 -20.39 0.34 -19.74
N THR A 79 -20.10 0.38 -21.05
CA THR A 79 -18.89 -0.25 -21.62
C THR A 79 -17.58 0.36 -21.12
N MET A 80 -17.64 1.59 -20.59
CA MET A 80 -16.48 2.32 -20.09
C MET A 80 -15.86 1.67 -18.85
N GLU A 81 -16.66 0.99 -18.02
CA GLU A 81 -16.19 0.29 -16.82
C GLU A 81 -15.23 -0.87 -17.18
N CYS A 82 -15.56 -1.63 -18.22
CA CYS A 82 -14.74 -2.76 -18.69
C CYS A 82 -13.42 -2.30 -19.32
N ASP A 83 -13.47 -1.25 -20.16
CA ASP A 83 -12.28 -0.67 -20.77
C ASP A 83 -11.35 -0.07 -19.71
N PHE A 84 -11.91 0.64 -18.73
CA PHE A 84 -11.16 1.20 -17.61
C PHE A 84 -10.52 0.11 -16.75
N ALA A 85 -11.27 -0.92 -16.34
CA ALA A 85 -10.72 -2.01 -15.54
C ALA A 85 -9.56 -2.72 -16.26
N ARG A 86 -9.69 -2.94 -17.58
CA ARG A 86 -8.59 -3.49 -18.40
C ARG A 86 -7.40 -2.57 -18.49
N PHE A 87 -7.63 -1.26 -18.62
CA PHE A 87 -6.58 -0.25 -18.62
C PHE A 87 -5.80 -0.28 -17.30
N VAL A 88 -6.49 -0.26 -16.16
CA VAL A 88 -5.88 -0.33 -14.82
C VAL A 88 -5.08 -1.62 -14.64
N VAL A 89 -5.64 -2.78 -14.99
CA VAL A 89 -4.93 -4.07 -14.87
C VAL A 89 -3.65 -4.11 -15.70
N ARG A 90 -3.69 -3.60 -16.94
CA ARG A 90 -2.51 -3.51 -17.81
C ARG A 90 -1.45 -2.57 -17.22
N PHE A 91 -1.88 -1.42 -16.72
CA PHE A 91 -0.98 -0.47 -16.08
C PHE A 91 -0.33 -1.07 -14.83
N ALA A 92 -1.12 -1.69 -13.96
CA ALA A 92 -0.64 -2.35 -12.77
C ALA A 92 0.45 -3.38 -13.12
N LEU A 93 0.23 -4.20 -14.16
CA LEU A 93 1.26 -5.13 -14.66
C LEU A 93 2.54 -4.42 -15.13
N GLN A 94 2.42 -3.32 -15.88
CA GLN A 94 3.56 -2.56 -16.40
C GLN A 94 4.38 -1.91 -15.28
N MET A 95 3.72 -1.37 -14.26
CA MET A 95 4.38 -0.83 -13.06
C MET A 95 5.02 -1.89 -12.18
N GLY A 96 4.81 -3.18 -12.44
CA GLY A 96 5.32 -4.22 -11.58
C GLY A 96 4.43 -4.49 -10.35
N ALA A 97 3.14 -4.17 -10.39
CA ALA A 97 2.20 -4.48 -9.32
C ALA A 97 1.99 -6.00 -9.22
N VAL A 98 1.85 -6.49 -7.99
CA VAL A 98 1.54 -7.90 -7.70
C VAL A 98 0.04 -8.17 -7.61
N GLY A 99 -0.79 -7.13 -7.60
CA GLY A 99 -2.23 -7.27 -7.58
C GLY A 99 -2.98 -5.96 -7.82
N VAL A 100 -4.22 -6.10 -8.28
CA VAL A 100 -5.23 -5.03 -8.27
C VAL A 100 -6.29 -5.39 -7.26
N CYS A 101 -6.54 -4.50 -6.30
CA CYS A 101 -7.57 -4.64 -5.29
C CYS A 101 -8.72 -3.69 -5.59
N VAL A 102 -9.95 -4.14 -5.35
CA VAL A 102 -11.15 -3.30 -5.45
C VAL A 102 -11.81 -3.28 -4.10
N SER A 103 -11.88 -2.11 -3.48
CA SER A 103 -12.57 -1.93 -2.21
C SER A 103 -14.06 -1.65 -2.46
N ASN A 104 -14.89 -1.99 -1.47
CA ASN A 104 -16.30 -1.60 -1.41
C ASN A 104 -17.15 -2.00 -2.64
N ALA A 105 -16.75 -3.05 -3.35
CA ALA A 105 -17.47 -3.51 -4.53
C ALA A 105 -18.91 -3.91 -4.18
N ALA A 106 -19.88 -3.27 -4.83
CA ALA A 106 -21.29 -3.61 -4.66
C ALA A 106 -21.53 -5.08 -5.04
N SER A 107 -22.57 -5.70 -4.50
CA SER A 107 -22.93 -7.10 -4.83
C SER A 107 -23.08 -7.33 -6.33
N SER A 108 -23.56 -6.31 -7.07
CA SER A 108 -23.66 -6.29 -8.54
C SER A 108 -22.30 -6.34 -9.23
N GLU A 109 -21.29 -5.65 -8.69
CA GLU A 109 -19.95 -5.52 -9.24
C GLU A 109 -19.09 -6.77 -9.00
N LYS A 110 -19.39 -7.56 -7.95
CA LYS A 110 -18.67 -8.83 -7.68
C LYS A 110 -18.66 -9.77 -8.89
N SER A 111 -19.76 -9.84 -9.63
CA SER A 111 -19.87 -10.67 -10.82
C SER A 111 -18.99 -10.16 -11.97
N PHE A 112 -18.87 -8.85 -12.12
CA PHE A 112 -18.04 -8.19 -13.11
C PHE A 112 -16.56 -8.45 -12.82
N TRP A 113 -16.11 -8.18 -11.59
CA TRP A 113 -14.72 -8.37 -11.20
C TRP A 113 -14.28 -9.84 -11.25
N ARG A 114 -15.16 -10.79 -10.89
CA ARG A 114 -14.88 -12.23 -11.06
C ARG A 114 -14.64 -12.63 -12.51
N LYS A 115 -15.38 -12.04 -13.47
CA LYS A 115 -15.15 -12.30 -14.91
C LYS A 115 -13.78 -11.79 -15.38
N LEU A 116 -13.22 -10.79 -14.71
CA LEU A 116 -11.86 -10.28 -14.95
C LEU A 116 -10.78 -11.05 -14.16
N GLY A 117 -11.13 -12.15 -13.49
CA GLY A 117 -10.20 -12.98 -12.71
C GLY A 117 -10.10 -12.58 -11.23
N GLY A 118 -10.97 -11.69 -10.75
CA GLY A 118 -10.99 -11.25 -9.37
C GLY A 118 -11.47 -12.33 -8.40
N VAL A 119 -10.73 -12.51 -7.31
CA VAL A 119 -11.07 -13.40 -6.20
C VAL A 119 -11.59 -12.55 -5.03
N VAL A 120 -12.76 -12.92 -4.51
CA VAL A 120 -13.32 -12.25 -3.33
C VAL A 120 -12.56 -12.73 -2.10
N GLN A 121 -11.89 -11.83 -1.40
CA GLN A 121 -11.20 -12.15 -0.16
C GLN A 121 -12.19 -12.15 1.02
N PRO A 122 -11.91 -12.94 2.07
CA PRO A 122 -12.74 -12.96 3.26
C PRO A 122 -12.72 -11.60 3.97
N ASP A 123 -13.82 -11.29 4.65
CA ASP A 123 -13.89 -10.10 5.50
C ASP A 123 -12.95 -10.22 6.70
N PRO A 124 -12.24 -9.14 7.08
CA PRO A 124 -11.46 -9.12 8.30
C PRO A 124 -12.34 -9.37 9.53
N VAL A 125 -11.86 -10.21 10.44
CA VAL A 125 -12.56 -10.56 11.69
C VAL A 125 -11.96 -9.85 12.89
N SER A 126 -12.69 -9.76 14.01
CA SER A 126 -12.11 -9.20 15.24
C SER A 126 -10.99 -10.09 15.76
N LEU A 127 -9.86 -9.47 16.15
CA LEU A 127 -8.85 -10.14 16.95
C LEU A 127 -9.21 -9.98 18.42
N GLU A 128 -9.74 -11.03 19.04
CA GLU A 128 -10.24 -10.97 20.43
C GLU A 128 -9.11 -11.01 21.48
N GLU A 129 -7.94 -11.54 21.12
CA GLU A 129 -6.81 -11.63 22.04
C GLU A 129 -5.95 -10.34 22.07
N PRO A 130 -5.33 -10.02 23.21
CA PRO A 130 -4.25 -9.05 23.26
C PRO A 130 -3.07 -9.46 22.38
N ILE A 131 -2.30 -8.48 21.90
CA ILE A 131 -1.11 -8.74 21.10
C ILE A 131 -0.02 -9.36 21.98
N CYS A 132 0.43 -10.57 21.63
CA CYS A 132 1.61 -11.17 22.25
C CYS A 132 2.87 -10.73 21.50
N ARG A 133 3.86 -10.19 22.21
CA ARG A 133 5.12 -9.72 21.61
C ARG A 133 5.84 -10.79 20.80
N GLU A 134 5.84 -12.02 21.26
CA GLU A 134 6.56 -13.15 20.65
C GLU A 134 5.97 -13.57 19.30
N LYS A 135 4.73 -13.17 19.02
CA LYS A 135 4.03 -13.44 17.76
C LYS A 135 4.17 -12.28 16.76
N VAL A 136 4.78 -11.16 17.16
CA VAL A 136 5.02 -10.01 16.28
C VAL A 136 6.34 -10.21 15.55
N GLY A 137 6.29 -10.12 14.22
CA GLY A 137 7.47 -10.16 13.36
C GLY A 137 7.57 -8.91 12.50
N VAL A 138 8.76 -8.65 11.97
CA VAL A 138 9.00 -7.61 10.97
C VAL A 138 9.85 -8.20 9.85
N LYS A 139 9.43 -7.95 8.60
CA LYS A 139 10.18 -8.34 7.40
C LYS A 139 10.20 -7.21 6.37
N GLN A 140 11.16 -7.27 5.47
CA GLN A 140 11.23 -6.33 4.35
C GLN A 140 10.11 -6.65 3.37
N LEU A 141 9.43 -5.62 2.89
CA LEU A 141 8.36 -5.78 1.90
C LEU A 141 8.84 -5.37 0.50
N ALA A 142 9.24 -4.11 0.34
CA ALA A 142 9.81 -3.56 -0.89
C ALA A 142 10.70 -2.37 -0.57
N LYS A 143 11.87 -2.25 -1.24
CA LYS A 143 12.86 -1.19 -0.96
C LYS A 143 13.10 -1.04 0.56
N PHE A 144 12.71 0.09 1.14
CA PHE A 144 12.83 0.39 2.58
C PHE A 144 11.54 0.16 3.37
N SER A 145 10.43 -0.14 2.70
CA SER A 145 9.14 -0.40 3.32
C SER A 145 9.16 -1.76 4.02
N LEU A 146 8.60 -1.80 5.22
CA LEU A 146 8.57 -2.98 6.09
C LEU A 146 7.14 -3.48 6.30
N LEU A 147 7.01 -4.77 6.53
CA LEU A 147 5.76 -5.43 6.90
C LEU A 147 5.87 -6.00 8.31
N VAL A 148 4.99 -5.55 9.18
CA VAL A 148 4.73 -6.14 10.49
C VAL A 148 3.76 -7.30 10.32
N THR A 149 4.11 -8.44 10.91
CA THR A 149 3.27 -9.63 10.95
C THR A 149 2.82 -9.96 12.37
N TYR A 150 1.67 -10.59 12.51
CA TYR A 150 1.20 -11.19 13.75
C TYR A 150 0.72 -12.61 13.47
N LYS A 151 1.26 -13.62 14.18
CA LYS A 151 1.00 -15.04 13.85
C LYS A 151 1.27 -15.35 12.38
N ASP A 152 2.38 -14.82 11.85
CA ASP A 152 2.82 -14.92 10.45
C ASP A 152 1.93 -14.27 9.38
N GLU A 153 0.79 -13.72 9.75
CA GLU A 153 -0.10 -12.98 8.85
C GLU A 153 0.28 -11.49 8.77
N PRO A 154 0.10 -10.83 7.61
CA PRO A 154 0.38 -9.41 7.45
C PRO A 154 -0.58 -8.56 8.30
N VAL A 155 -0.07 -7.53 8.99
CA VAL A 155 -0.90 -6.63 9.80
C VAL A 155 -0.67 -5.17 9.49
N LEU A 156 0.57 -4.67 9.60
CA LEU A 156 0.88 -3.27 9.36
C LEU A 156 1.99 -3.10 8.33
N CYS A 157 1.86 -2.14 7.43
CA CYS A 157 2.94 -1.65 6.60
C CYS A 157 3.59 -0.44 7.29
N LEU A 158 4.92 -0.39 7.30
CA LEU A 158 5.71 0.70 7.88
C LEU A 158 6.57 1.36 6.80
N GLU A 159 6.43 2.68 6.67
CA GLU A 159 7.30 3.50 5.82
C GLU A 159 8.22 4.34 6.66
N PRO A 160 9.54 4.29 6.43
CA PRO A 160 10.45 5.21 7.09
C PRO A 160 10.17 6.65 6.64
N ILE A 161 10.04 7.55 7.61
CA ILE A 161 9.84 8.98 7.37
C ILE A 161 10.81 9.79 8.22
N ALA A 162 11.21 10.95 7.69
CA ALA A 162 11.92 11.95 8.50
C ALA A 162 10.95 12.57 9.52
N CYS A 163 11.42 12.78 10.73
CA CYS A 163 10.65 13.36 11.82
C CYS A 163 11.37 14.58 12.40
N ASN A 164 10.58 15.51 12.93
CA ASN A 164 11.12 16.71 13.60
C ASN A 164 11.64 16.41 15.02
N ALA A 165 11.25 15.26 15.59
CA ALA A 165 11.67 14.82 16.92
C ALA A 165 11.61 13.30 17.04
N HIS A 166 12.36 12.74 17.98
CA HIS A 166 12.24 11.34 18.35
C HIS A 166 10.93 11.07 19.08
N ALA A 167 10.28 9.96 18.76
CA ALA A 167 9.19 9.47 19.59
C ALA A 167 9.71 9.11 20.99
N PRO A 168 8.96 9.40 22.07
CA PRO A 168 9.34 9.07 23.43
C PRO A 168 9.74 7.59 23.59
N GLY A 169 10.66 7.33 24.53
CA GLY A 169 11.14 6.00 24.84
C GLY A 169 12.60 5.76 24.45
N LEU A 170 13.00 4.48 24.47
CA LEU A 170 14.36 4.08 24.16
C LEU A 170 14.64 4.24 22.66
N ILE A 171 15.81 4.80 22.35
CA ILE A 171 16.34 4.89 21.00
C ILE A 171 17.38 3.78 20.84
N SER A 172 17.19 2.90 19.87
CA SER A 172 18.15 1.82 19.60
C SER A 172 19.43 2.38 18.96
N LEU A 173 20.54 1.65 19.11
CA LEU A 173 21.79 2.00 18.43
C LEU A 173 21.62 1.93 16.90
N ALA A 174 20.85 0.97 16.40
CA ALA A 174 20.51 0.87 14.98
C ALA A 174 19.79 2.12 14.47
N GLN A 175 18.80 2.62 15.23
CA GLN A 175 18.11 3.86 14.91
C GLN A 175 19.11 5.03 14.80
N ARG A 176 20.00 5.21 15.79
CA ARG A 176 21.00 6.30 15.76
C ARG A 176 21.95 6.22 14.58
N ARG A 177 22.40 5.02 14.22
CA ARG A 177 23.29 4.81 13.07
C ARG A 177 22.58 5.11 11.76
N LEU A 178 21.37 4.62 11.60
CA LEU A 178 20.53 4.90 10.45
C LEU A 178 20.28 6.40 10.29
N GLU A 179 19.93 7.10 11.37
CA GLU A 179 19.76 8.56 11.38
C GLU A 179 21.03 9.26 10.93
N LYS A 180 22.20 8.86 11.45
CA LYS A 180 23.49 9.41 11.02
C LYS A 180 23.77 9.16 9.53
N MET A 181 23.43 7.98 9.01
CA MET A 181 23.60 7.65 7.58
C MET A 181 22.68 8.48 6.68
N LEU A 182 21.51 8.89 7.18
CA LEU A 182 20.48 9.62 6.43
C LEU A 182 20.44 11.13 6.78
N GLY A 183 21.59 11.72 7.13
CA GLY A 183 21.74 13.17 7.30
C GLY A 183 21.50 13.70 8.73
N GLY A 184 21.34 12.82 9.71
CA GLY A 184 21.29 13.14 11.14
C GLY A 184 19.91 13.49 11.70
N SER A 185 18.88 13.53 10.86
CA SER A 185 17.50 13.80 11.28
C SER A 185 16.87 12.58 11.97
N PRO A 186 16.01 12.77 12.99
CA PRO A 186 15.21 11.70 13.57
C PRO A 186 14.41 10.95 12.51
N ILE A 187 14.34 9.62 12.64
CA ILE A 187 13.53 8.77 11.76
C ILE A 187 12.40 8.13 12.56
N GLY A 188 11.22 8.11 11.96
CA GLY A 188 10.04 7.40 12.45
C GLY A 188 9.44 6.51 11.37
N PHE A 189 8.28 5.94 11.69
CA PHE A 189 7.52 5.14 10.74
C PHE A 189 6.10 5.70 10.58
N ALA A 190 5.70 5.98 9.34
CA ALA A 190 4.29 6.09 9.00
C ALA A 190 3.73 4.65 8.92
N SER A 191 2.71 4.35 9.72
CA SER A 191 2.11 3.02 9.79
C SER A 191 0.71 3.00 9.17
N ARG A 192 0.38 1.94 8.46
CA ARG A 192 -0.98 1.67 7.95
C ARG A 192 -1.33 0.19 8.05
N VAL A 193 -2.61 -0.16 8.01
CA VAL A 193 -3.05 -1.57 7.93
C VAL A 193 -2.62 -2.12 6.57
N ALA A 194 -2.06 -3.32 6.56
CA ALA A 194 -1.81 -4.05 5.32
C ALA A 194 -3.15 -4.42 4.65
N VAL A 195 -3.24 -4.31 3.33
CA VAL A 195 -4.46 -4.62 2.56
C VAL A 195 -4.93 -6.05 2.83
N ARG A 196 -3.99 -6.98 3.02
CA ARG A 196 -4.27 -8.39 3.29
C ARG A 196 -4.43 -8.71 4.78
N CYS A 197 -4.59 -7.71 5.65
CA CYS A 197 -4.77 -7.95 7.09
C CYS A 197 -6.07 -8.73 7.36
N PRO A 198 -6.00 -9.91 8.00
CA PRO A 198 -7.19 -10.71 8.27
C PRO A 198 -7.98 -10.21 9.48
N TRP A 199 -7.51 -9.16 10.16
CA TRP A 199 -8.12 -8.67 11.40
C TRP A 199 -8.54 -7.21 11.37
N ASN A 200 -9.61 -6.90 12.10
CA ASN A 200 -9.94 -5.56 12.54
C ASN A 200 -9.11 -5.21 13.76
N ILE A 201 -8.10 -4.35 13.58
CA ILE A 201 -7.15 -3.98 14.64
C ILE A 201 -7.68 -2.77 15.42
N THR A 202 -7.84 -2.93 16.72
CA THR A 202 -8.19 -1.81 17.62
C THR A 202 -7.00 -0.86 17.82
N ARG A 203 -7.27 0.37 18.28
CA ARG A 203 -6.21 1.35 18.58
C ARG A 203 -5.19 0.84 19.60
N LEU A 204 -5.62 0.08 20.60
CA LEU A 204 -4.72 -0.50 21.61
C LEU A 204 -3.80 -1.55 20.98
N GLN A 205 -4.38 -2.49 20.22
CA GLN A 205 -3.61 -3.51 19.50
C GLN A 205 -2.65 -2.88 18.48
N TRP A 206 -3.04 -1.79 17.82
CA TRP A 206 -2.16 -1.04 16.94
C TRP A 206 -0.94 -0.49 17.67
N ALA A 207 -1.15 0.13 18.83
CA ALA A 207 -0.06 0.68 19.63
C ALA A 207 0.90 -0.42 20.11
N ASP A 208 0.36 -1.58 20.51
CA ASP A 208 1.17 -2.74 20.91
C ASP A 208 1.98 -3.30 19.74
N LEU A 209 1.36 -3.48 18.56
CA LEU A 209 2.03 -3.92 17.34
C LEU A 209 3.20 -3.00 16.97
N LEU A 210 3.01 -1.68 17.02
CA LEU A 210 4.07 -0.71 16.77
C LEU A 210 5.16 -0.76 17.84
N SER A 211 4.78 -0.83 19.11
CA SER A 211 5.73 -0.90 20.23
C SER A 211 6.63 -2.13 20.14
N PHE A 212 6.05 -3.30 19.84
CA PHE A 212 6.76 -4.56 19.75
C PHE A 212 7.60 -4.70 18.49
N SER A 213 7.19 -4.09 17.37
CA SER A 213 7.93 -4.12 16.11
C SER A 213 9.07 -3.10 16.03
N ARG A 214 9.02 -1.99 16.79
CA ARG A 214 9.91 -0.83 16.62
C ARG A 214 11.40 -1.15 16.58
N LEU A 215 11.90 -1.93 17.54
CA LEU A 215 13.33 -2.24 17.62
C LEU A 215 13.80 -3.06 16.41
N GLN A 216 13.07 -4.15 16.12
CA GLN A 216 13.36 -5.01 14.97
C GLN A 216 13.25 -4.26 13.64
N ALA A 217 12.30 -3.33 13.53
CA ALA A 217 12.13 -2.50 12.34
C ALA A 217 13.37 -1.63 12.06
N PHE A 218 13.94 -0.98 13.08
CA PHE A 218 15.17 -0.21 12.91
C PHE A 218 16.39 -1.08 12.59
N ASP A 219 16.53 -2.23 13.25
CA ASP A 219 17.63 -3.17 12.98
C ASP A 219 17.57 -3.66 11.52
N LEU A 220 16.37 -3.99 11.04
CA LEU A 220 16.17 -4.44 9.67
C LEU A 220 16.44 -3.31 8.65
N LEU A 221 15.97 -2.09 8.94
CA LEU A 221 16.17 -0.94 8.06
C LEU A 221 17.65 -0.54 7.97
N GLU A 222 18.41 -0.58 9.08
CA GLU A 222 19.86 -0.38 9.07
C GLU A 222 20.55 -1.40 8.13
N ASN A 223 20.17 -2.67 8.22
CA ASN A 223 20.71 -3.72 7.36
C ASN A 223 20.40 -3.48 5.87
N ILE A 224 19.17 -3.06 5.55
CA ILE A 224 18.78 -2.74 4.17
C ILE A 224 19.63 -1.60 3.62
N VAL A 225 19.75 -0.49 4.36
CA VAL A 225 20.54 0.67 3.90
C VAL A 225 22.02 0.31 3.74
N ASN A 226 22.59 -0.43 4.68
CA ASN A 226 23.98 -0.90 4.58
C ASN A 226 24.23 -1.77 3.36
N ASN A 227 23.27 -2.62 2.98
CA ASN A 227 23.38 -3.47 1.79
C ASN A 227 23.26 -2.64 0.50
N CYS A 228 22.35 -1.66 0.45
CA CYS A 228 22.21 -0.77 -0.69
C CYS A 228 23.46 0.11 -0.93
N GLN A 229 24.17 0.52 0.13
CA GLN A 229 25.40 1.31 0.01
C GLN A 229 26.63 0.51 -0.45
N ARG A 230 26.56 -0.82 -0.43
CA ARG A 230 27.66 -1.71 -0.83
C ARG A 230 27.54 -2.21 -2.27
N MET A 231 26.41 -1.95 -2.93
CA MET A 231 26.17 -2.24 -4.35
C MET A 231 26.55 -1.02 -5.19
#